data_AF-A0A087GCS9-F1
#
_entry.id   AF-A0A087GCS9-F1
#
_cell.length_a   1.000
_cell.length_b   1.000
_cell.length_c   1.000
_cell.angle_alpha   90.00
_cell.angle_beta   90.00
_cell.angle_gamma   90.00
#
_symmetry.space_group_name_H-M   'P 1'
#
loop_
_entity.id
_entity.type
_entity.pdbx_description
1 polymer ?
#
loop_
_entity_poly.entity_id
_entity_poly.type
_entity_poly.pdbx_seq_one_letter_code
_entity_poly.pdbx_strand_id
1 'polypeptide(L)'
;MPEEIREHDLTDTKPQPPKKRGLISRKRQLVFLTLMILLTAKGLIGIGEIAFVILSYIYLYEFLSRFAFPRKQTEQKKRLSNPKNKLFQAYFLATAIIGLLFPLCYIGDGIFRGDIHGAGAAAPHLFLLSGQAFTEPIGFSDKFSTPIGILGPVFYNARRIFALLDWVKAEFSDTQRPGGPVRLYGGRVIASVNTVMWFYNLFGLLLPVFLPRSCEIYFSGDDNKGD
;
A
#
# COMPACT_ATOMS: atom_id res chain seq x y z
N MET A 1 -45.00 -51.12 -18.38
CA MET A 1 -44.60 -51.24 -16.96
C MET A 1 -43.37 -52.14 -16.93
N PRO A 2 -42.23 -51.78 -16.31
CA PRO A 2 -41.80 -50.50 -15.73
C PRO A 2 -40.43 -50.01 -16.30
N GLU A 3 -40.14 -48.70 -16.24
CA GLU A 3 -39.05 -48.05 -15.44
C GLU A 3 -37.63 -48.58 -15.75
N GLU A 4 -36.63 -47.74 -16.01
CA GLU A 4 -36.08 -46.83 -15.00
C GLU A 4 -35.15 -45.78 -15.64
N ILE A 5 -35.39 -44.53 -15.28
CA ILE A 5 -34.49 -43.38 -15.46
C ILE A 5 -33.27 -43.62 -14.56
N ARG A 6 -32.05 -43.58 -15.10
CA ARG A 6 -30.84 -43.49 -14.26
C ARG A 6 -30.14 -42.16 -14.48
N GLU A 7 -30.64 -41.16 -13.77
CA GLU A 7 -29.83 -40.04 -13.29
C GLU A 7 -28.76 -40.59 -12.32
N HIS A 8 -27.49 -40.32 -12.62
CA HIS A 8 -26.34 -40.27 -11.73
C HIS A 8 -25.20 -39.76 -12.62
N ASP A 9 -24.44 -38.71 -12.32
CA ASP A 9 -24.06 -38.22 -11.02
C ASP A 9 -23.70 -36.74 -11.18
N LEU A 10 -24.26 -35.92 -10.30
CA LEU A 10 -23.86 -34.53 -10.10
C LEU A 10 -22.34 -34.52 -9.91
N THR A 11 -21.62 -33.77 -10.74
CA THR A 11 -20.22 -33.45 -10.46
C THR A 11 -20.13 -32.79 -9.10
N ASP A 12 -19.72 -33.61 -8.14
CA ASP A 12 -19.35 -33.29 -6.77
C ASP A 12 -18.41 -32.08 -6.77
N THR A 13 -19.00 -30.90 -6.59
CA THR A 13 -18.24 -29.67 -6.36
C THR A 13 -17.74 -29.74 -4.93
N LYS A 14 -16.62 -30.46 -4.74
CA LYS A 14 -15.89 -30.47 -3.48
C LYS A 14 -15.74 -29.03 -2.98
N PRO A 15 -16.22 -28.71 -1.75
CA PRO A 15 -16.03 -27.39 -1.18
C PRO A 15 -14.52 -27.09 -1.13
N GLN A 16 -14.08 -26.09 -1.89
CA GLN A 16 -12.70 -25.62 -1.75
C GLN A 16 -12.50 -25.15 -0.30
N PRO A 17 -11.43 -25.59 0.38
CA PRO A 17 -11.20 -25.21 1.76
C PRO A 17 -11.11 -23.67 1.89
N PRO A 18 -11.70 -23.08 2.94
CA PRO A 18 -11.78 -21.63 3.08
C PRO A 18 -10.39 -20.96 3.03
N LYS A 19 -10.32 -19.88 2.23
CA LYS A 19 -9.15 -19.04 1.91
C LYS A 19 -8.24 -18.74 3.12
N LYS A 20 -7.15 -19.50 3.32
CA LYS A 20 -6.03 -19.16 4.23
C LYS A 20 -5.44 -17.76 3.98
N ARG A 21 -5.61 -17.22 2.77
CA ARG A 21 -5.14 -15.89 2.32
C ARG A 21 -5.77 -14.73 3.10
N GLY A 22 -7.02 -14.86 3.56
CA GLY A 22 -7.73 -13.79 4.28
C GLY A 22 -7.26 -13.59 5.72
N LEU A 23 -6.77 -14.65 6.38
CA LEU A 23 -6.30 -14.57 7.76
C LEU A 23 -4.93 -13.89 7.86
N ILE A 24 -4.02 -14.22 6.94
CA ILE A 24 -2.68 -13.61 6.84
C ILE A 24 -2.80 -12.11 6.55
N SER A 25 -3.74 -11.73 5.67
CA SER A 25 -4.03 -10.33 5.36
C SER A 25 -4.50 -9.55 6.60
N ARG A 26 -5.41 -10.10 7.41
CA ARG A 26 -5.94 -9.45 8.61
C ARG A 26 -4.88 -9.25 9.69
N LYS A 27 -4.04 -10.27 9.95
CA LYS A 27 -2.93 -10.15 10.91
C LYS A 27 -1.97 -9.03 10.51
N ARG A 28 -1.63 -8.95 9.22
CA ARG A 28 -0.79 -7.89 8.68
C ARG A 28 -1.42 -6.50 8.83
N GLN A 29 -2.72 -6.36 8.55
CA GLN A 29 -3.43 -5.10 8.73
C GLN A 29 -3.40 -4.62 10.19
N LEU A 30 -3.56 -5.54 11.16
CA LEU A 30 -3.46 -5.20 12.57
C LEU A 30 -2.07 -4.68 12.96
N VAL A 31 -0.99 -5.29 12.44
CA VAL A 31 0.38 -4.82 12.70
C VAL A 31 0.58 -3.38 12.22
N PHE A 32 0.15 -3.06 10.99
CA PHE A 32 0.28 -1.69 10.47
C PHE A 32 -0.62 -0.70 11.20
N LEU A 33 -1.82 -1.12 11.60
CA LEU A 33 -2.70 -0.29 12.42
C LEU A 33 -2.06 0.01 13.79
N THR A 34 -1.48 -1.00 14.46
CA THR A 34 -0.75 -0.81 15.72
C THR A 34 0.41 0.16 15.54
N LEU A 35 1.17 0.04 14.46
CA LEU A 35 2.26 0.97 14.16
C LEU A 35 1.76 2.40 13.97
N MET A 36 0.65 2.60 13.24
CA MET A 36 0.03 3.91 13.08
C MET A 36 -0.41 4.50 14.42
N ILE A 37 -1.11 3.71 15.25
CA ILE A 37 -1.56 4.14 16.59
C ILE A 37 -0.34 4.52 17.45
N LEU A 38 0.74 3.73 17.42
CA LEU A 38 1.95 4.00 18.17
C LEU A 38 2.60 5.33 17.75
N LEU A 39 2.75 5.57 16.44
CA LEU A 39 3.32 6.81 15.93
C LEU A 39 2.47 8.03 16.28
N THR A 40 1.14 7.91 16.19
CA THR A 40 0.21 8.96 16.60
C THR A 40 0.26 9.21 18.10
N ALA A 41 0.26 8.15 18.93
CA ALA A 41 0.33 8.26 20.38
C ALA A 41 1.65 8.89 20.87
N LYS A 42 2.73 8.71 20.11
CA LYS A 42 4.02 9.38 20.36
C LYS A 42 4.05 10.85 19.91
N GLY A 43 2.98 11.36 19.29
CA GLY A 43 2.90 12.74 18.81
C GLY A 43 3.84 13.04 17.64
N LEU A 44 4.31 12.01 16.92
CA LEU A 44 5.26 12.17 15.81
C LEU A 44 4.55 12.47 14.47
N ILE A 45 3.22 12.50 14.47
CA ILE A 45 2.38 12.60 13.27
C ILE A 45 1.48 13.82 13.39
N GLY A 46 1.40 14.60 12.32
CA GLY A 46 0.49 15.75 12.24
C GLY A 46 -0.96 15.32 12.02
N ILE A 47 -1.88 16.23 12.31
CA ILE A 47 -3.31 16.03 12.05
C ILE A 47 -3.56 15.82 10.54
N GLY A 48 -2.74 16.45 9.69
CA GLY A 48 -2.85 16.34 8.23
C GLY A 48 -2.71 14.91 7.71
N GLU A 49 -1.79 14.11 8.26
CA GLU A 49 -1.60 12.70 7.86
C GLU A 49 -2.79 11.84 8.26
N ILE A 50 -3.32 12.06 9.46
CA ILE A 50 -4.49 11.34 9.98
C ILE A 50 -5.72 11.68 9.14
N ALA A 51 -5.97 12.97 8.92
CA ALA A 51 -7.04 13.45 8.06
C ALA A 51 -6.92 12.87 6.64
N PHE A 52 -5.71 12.83 6.08
CA PHE A 52 -5.47 12.25 4.76
C PHE A 52 -5.89 10.77 4.69
N VAL A 53 -5.55 9.95 5.69
CA VAL A 53 -5.96 8.52 5.71
C VAL A 53 -7.49 8.38 5.74
N ILE A 54 -8.17 9.16 6.58
CA ILE A 54 -9.63 9.11 6.71
C ILE A 54 -10.32 9.60 5.43
N LEU A 55 -9.92 10.77 4.94
CA LEU A 55 -10.51 11.39 3.75
C LEU A 55 -10.21 10.58 2.49
N SER A 56 -9.00 10.03 2.35
CA SER A 56 -8.67 9.15 1.22
C SER A 56 -9.50 7.86 1.25
N TYR A 57 -9.76 7.30 2.43
CA TYR A 57 -10.64 6.14 2.55
C TYR A 57 -12.06 6.47 2.07
N ILE A 58 -12.64 7.55 2.58
CA ILE A 58 -13.99 7.99 2.19
C ILE A 58 -14.04 8.26 0.69
N TYR A 59 -13.08 9.03 0.17
CA TYR A 59 -13.06 9.40 -1.23
C TYR A 59 -12.90 8.18 -2.15
N LEU A 60 -11.93 7.30 -1.90
CA LEU A 60 -11.67 6.17 -2.79
C LEU A 60 -12.72 5.07 -2.67
N TYR A 61 -13.07 4.68 -1.44
CA TYR A 61 -13.89 3.49 -1.20
C TYR A 61 -15.37 3.78 -1.06
N GLU A 62 -15.78 4.97 -0.63
CA GLU A 62 -17.20 5.33 -0.55
C GLU A 62 -17.66 6.12 -1.77
N PHE A 63 -16.89 7.09 -2.25
CA PHE A 63 -17.29 7.93 -3.38
C PHE A 63 -16.89 7.32 -4.72
N LEU A 64 -15.59 7.19 -4.98
CA LEU A 64 -15.07 6.84 -6.30
C LEU A 64 -15.47 5.42 -6.73
N SER A 65 -15.53 4.49 -5.78
CA SER A 65 -15.99 3.12 -6.02
C SER A 65 -17.46 3.01 -6.44
N ARG A 66 -18.31 3.97 -6.05
CA ARG A 66 -19.74 3.96 -6.35
C ARG A 66 -20.04 4.75 -7.62
N PHE A 67 -19.38 5.89 -7.79
CA PHE A 67 -19.71 6.84 -8.85
C PHE A 67 -18.86 6.71 -10.11
N ALA A 68 -17.54 6.47 -9.97
CA ALA A 68 -16.63 6.45 -11.12
C ALA A 68 -16.27 5.03 -11.57
N PHE A 69 -16.05 4.11 -10.61
CA PHE A 69 -15.62 2.75 -10.90
C PHE A 69 -16.48 1.69 -10.17
N PRO A 70 -17.82 1.66 -10.39
CA PRO A 70 -18.70 0.65 -9.83
C PRO A 70 -18.23 -0.77 -10.16
N ARG A 71 -18.43 -1.70 -9.23
CA ARG A 71 -18.01 -3.10 -9.44
C ARG A 71 -18.82 -3.74 -10.57
N LYS A 72 -18.10 -4.24 -11.58
CA LYS A 72 -18.67 -5.04 -12.67
C LYS A 72 -18.54 -6.54 -12.35
N GLN A 73 -19.61 -7.32 -12.55
CA GLN A 73 -19.58 -8.78 -12.29
C GLN A 73 -18.57 -9.53 -13.18
N THR A 74 -18.27 -8.96 -14.36
CA THR A 74 -17.40 -9.57 -15.37
C THR A 74 -15.92 -9.21 -15.23
N GLU A 75 -15.55 -8.37 -14.25
CA GLU A 75 -14.13 -8.18 -13.92
C GLU A 75 -13.53 -9.49 -13.36
N GLN A 76 -13.03 -10.35 -14.25
CA GLN A 76 -11.99 -11.29 -13.85
C GLN A 76 -10.79 -10.44 -13.46
N LYS A 77 -10.42 -10.47 -12.18
CA LYS A 77 -9.15 -9.89 -11.69
C LYS A 77 -7.98 -10.60 -12.36
N LYS A 78 -7.64 -10.17 -13.58
CA LYS A 78 -6.39 -10.49 -14.23
C LYS A 78 -5.32 -9.89 -13.32
N ARG A 79 -4.49 -10.72 -12.71
CA ARG A 79 -3.46 -10.21 -11.80
C ARG A 79 -2.56 -9.26 -12.59
N LEU A 80 -2.60 -7.97 -12.28
CA LEU A 80 -1.78 -6.94 -12.95
C LEU A 80 -0.28 -7.24 -12.87
N SER A 81 0.12 -8.02 -11.86
CA SER A 81 1.47 -8.54 -11.71
C SER A 81 1.49 -10.05 -11.93
N ASN A 82 2.41 -10.52 -12.77
CA ASN A 82 2.79 -11.92 -12.82
C ASN A 82 3.64 -12.24 -11.57
N PRO A 83 3.08 -12.96 -10.57
CA PRO A 83 3.78 -13.21 -9.30
C PRO A 83 5.01 -14.12 -9.45
N LYS A 84 5.28 -14.66 -10.64
CA LYS A 84 6.40 -15.57 -10.92
C LYS A 84 7.70 -14.87 -11.33
N ASN A 85 7.69 -13.56 -11.58
CA ASN A 85 8.90 -12.84 -11.96
C ASN A 85 9.79 -12.59 -10.73
N LYS A 86 10.91 -13.32 -10.63
CA LYS A 86 11.87 -13.20 -9.52
C LYS A 86 12.38 -11.78 -9.31
N LEU A 87 12.60 -11.02 -10.41
CA LEU A 87 13.01 -9.62 -10.35
C LEU A 87 11.97 -8.73 -9.64
N PHE A 88 10.69 -8.97 -9.91
CA PHE A 88 9.60 -8.19 -9.34
C PHE A 88 9.39 -8.50 -7.85
N GLN A 89 9.61 -9.75 -7.44
CA GLN A 89 9.64 -10.13 -6.03
C GLN A 89 10.84 -9.50 -5.30
N ALA A 90 12.02 -9.53 -5.90
CA ALA A 90 13.22 -8.91 -5.34
C ALA A 90 13.05 -7.39 -5.17
N TYR A 91 12.47 -6.72 -6.18
CA TYR A 91 12.11 -5.31 -6.08
C TYR A 91 11.16 -5.04 -4.90
N PHE A 92 10.07 -5.80 -4.79
CA PHE A 92 9.12 -5.62 -3.69
C PHE A 92 9.73 -5.87 -2.31
N LEU A 93 10.60 -6.87 -2.19
CA LEU A 93 11.32 -7.14 -0.96
C LEU A 93 12.30 -6.01 -0.62
N ALA A 94 13.05 -5.52 -1.60
CA ALA A 94 13.95 -4.38 -1.41
C ALA A 94 13.18 -3.12 -0.98
N THR A 95 12.05 -2.84 -1.63
CA THR A 95 11.16 -1.73 -1.25
C THR A 95 10.58 -1.89 0.16
N ALA A 96 10.28 -3.11 0.60
CA ALA A 96 9.85 -3.36 1.97
C ALA A 96 10.99 -3.10 2.97
N ILE A 97 12.21 -3.58 2.70
CA ILE A 97 13.35 -3.38 3.61
C ILE A 97 13.71 -1.89 3.71
N ILE A 98 13.90 -1.23 2.56
CA ILE A 98 14.32 0.18 2.49
C ILE A 98 13.19 1.12 2.91
N GLY A 99 11.95 0.80 2.52
CA GLY A 99 10.77 1.63 2.75
C GLY A 99 10.18 1.53 4.15
N LEU A 100 10.27 0.35 4.77
CA LEU A 100 9.64 0.07 6.07
C LEU A 100 10.66 -0.17 7.17
N LEU A 101 11.59 -1.11 6.98
CA LEU A 101 12.47 -1.55 8.07
C LEU A 101 13.48 -0.46 8.45
N PHE A 102 14.13 0.18 7.46
CA PHE A 102 15.12 1.22 7.73
C PHE A 102 14.51 2.46 8.44
N PRO A 103 13.39 3.04 7.98
CA PRO A 103 12.75 4.14 8.71
C PRO A 103 12.26 3.72 10.10
N LEU A 104 11.75 2.50 10.26
CA LEU A 104 11.32 1.99 11.57
C LEU A 104 12.48 1.92 12.56
N CYS A 105 13.61 1.35 12.17
CA CYS A 105 14.82 1.31 12.99
C CYS A 105 15.35 2.71 13.27
N TYR A 106 15.36 3.60 12.27
CA TYR A 106 15.81 4.97 12.40
C TYR A 106 14.98 5.78 13.42
N ILE A 107 13.65 5.65 13.37
CA ILE A 107 12.74 6.28 14.33
C ILE A 107 12.95 5.71 15.73
N GLY A 108 13.05 4.38 15.85
CA GLY A 108 13.28 3.71 17.14
C GLY A 108 14.59 4.15 17.81
N ASP A 109 15.70 4.14 17.05
CA ASP A 109 17.00 4.62 17.52
C ASP A 109 16.97 6.13 17.85
N GLY A 110 16.27 6.93 17.04
CA GLY A 110 16.07 8.36 17.31
C GLY A 110 15.34 8.62 18.64
N ILE A 111 14.25 7.89 18.90
CA ILE A 111 13.52 7.99 20.18
C ILE A 111 14.42 7.57 21.36
N PHE A 112 15.17 6.48 21.21
CA PHE A 112 16.06 5.99 22.26
C PHE A 112 17.21 6.97 22.59
N ARG A 113 17.78 7.61 21.56
CA ARG A 113 18.87 8.59 21.70
C ARG A 113 18.40 10.03 21.96
N GLY A 114 17.08 10.26 22.02
CA GLY A 114 16.49 11.57 22.25
C GLY A 114 16.47 12.51 21.05
N ASP A 115 16.76 12.04 19.83
CA ASP A 115 16.51 12.84 18.62
C ASP A 115 15.07 12.70 18.13
N ILE A 116 14.18 13.44 18.81
CA ILE A 116 12.77 13.53 18.45
C ILE A 116 12.58 14.30 17.13
N HIS A 117 13.48 15.22 16.77
CA HIS A 117 13.36 16.00 15.54
C HIS A 117 13.54 15.11 14.30
N GLY A 118 14.62 14.34 14.24
CA GLY A 118 14.84 13.39 13.16
C GLY A 118 13.79 12.28 13.10
N ALA A 119 13.42 11.72 14.26
CA ALA A 119 12.36 10.71 14.34
C ALA A 119 11.01 11.26 13.86
N GLY A 120 10.66 12.49 14.25
CA GLY A 120 9.45 13.19 13.82
C GLY A 120 9.44 13.50 12.32
N ALA A 121 10.59 13.81 11.73
CA ALA A 121 10.69 14.06 10.29
C ALA A 121 10.46 12.77 9.46
N ALA A 122 10.94 11.62 9.94
CA ALA A 122 10.76 10.32 9.27
C ALA A 122 9.37 9.69 9.49
N ALA A 123 8.70 10.01 10.60
CA ALA A 123 7.48 9.34 11.03
C ALA A 123 6.28 9.49 10.07
N PRO A 124 6.00 10.66 9.47
CA PRO A 124 4.92 10.82 8.48
C PRO A 124 5.04 9.87 7.29
N HIS A 125 6.27 9.64 6.79
CA HIS A 125 6.51 8.65 5.73
C HIS A 125 6.10 7.24 6.17
N LEU A 126 6.58 6.80 7.34
CA LEU A 126 6.27 5.48 7.88
C LEU A 126 4.78 5.29 8.18
N PHE A 127 4.12 6.33 8.68
CA PHE A 127 2.68 6.34 8.92
C PHE A 127 1.88 6.18 7.62
N LEU A 128 2.22 6.93 6.58
CA LEU A 128 1.56 6.84 5.27
C LEU A 128 1.83 5.49 4.58
N LEU A 129 3.02 4.92 4.75
CA LEU A 129 3.31 3.57 4.26
C LEU A 129 2.47 2.50 4.98
N SER A 130 2.32 2.64 6.29
CA SER A 130 1.50 1.76 7.11
C SER A 130 0.02 1.88 6.75
N GLY A 131 -0.48 3.11 6.56
CA GLY A 131 -1.83 3.39 6.08
C GLY A 131 -2.11 2.74 4.72
N GLN A 132 -1.18 2.85 3.78
CA GLN A 132 -1.30 2.17 2.49
C GLN A 132 -1.36 0.65 2.67
N ALA A 133 -0.45 0.06 3.45
CA ALA A 133 -0.39 -1.39 3.64
C ALA A 133 -1.63 -1.94 4.39
N PHE A 134 -2.27 -1.09 5.20
CA PHE A 134 -3.54 -1.35 5.87
C PHE A 134 -4.74 -1.31 4.90
N THR A 135 -4.82 -0.31 4.02
CA THR A 135 -5.94 -0.14 3.08
C THR A 135 -5.84 -0.99 1.82
N GLU A 136 -4.63 -1.37 1.40
CA GLU A 136 -4.39 -2.10 0.15
C GLU A 136 -5.21 -3.41 0.04
N PRO A 137 -5.30 -4.28 1.07
CA PRO A 137 -6.16 -5.46 1.01
C PRO A 137 -7.65 -5.14 0.83
N ILE A 138 -8.09 -3.98 1.32
CA ILE A 138 -9.47 -3.52 1.17
C ILE A 138 -9.71 -3.20 -0.30
N GLY A 139 -8.85 -2.38 -0.91
CA GLY A 139 -8.97 -2.00 -2.33
C GLY A 139 -8.83 -3.17 -3.31
N PHE A 140 -8.01 -4.17 -2.98
CA PHE A 140 -7.92 -5.40 -3.78
C PHE A 140 -8.89 -6.51 -3.34
N SER A 141 -9.83 -6.22 -2.42
CA SER A 141 -10.87 -7.19 -2.05
C SER A 141 -11.86 -7.38 -3.18
N ASP A 142 -12.61 -8.48 -3.15
CA ASP A 142 -13.60 -8.79 -4.19
C ASP A 142 -14.72 -7.73 -4.28
N LYS A 143 -14.83 -6.80 -3.31
CA LYS A 143 -15.85 -5.74 -3.29
C LYS A 143 -15.57 -4.58 -4.24
N PHE A 144 -14.31 -4.34 -4.61
CA PHE A 144 -13.91 -3.17 -5.40
C PHE A 144 -13.34 -3.57 -6.75
N SER A 145 -13.47 -2.66 -7.71
CA SER A 145 -12.89 -2.75 -9.05
C SER A 145 -11.38 -2.55 -9.02
N THR A 146 -10.71 -3.05 -10.06
CA THR A 146 -9.25 -3.01 -10.16
C THR A 146 -8.65 -1.58 -10.12
N PRO A 147 -9.25 -0.55 -10.76
CA PRO A 147 -8.77 0.83 -10.66
C PRO A 147 -8.75 1.38 -9.23
N ILE A 148 -9.77 1.11 -8.43
CA ILE A 148 -9.84 1.55 -7.01
C ILE A 148 -8.68 0.96 -6.20
N GLY A 149 -8.34 -0.31 -6.46
CA GLY A 149 -7.20 -0.97 -5.83
C GLY A 149 -5.86 -0.29 -6.14
N ILE A 150 -5.68 0.27 -7.35
CA ILE A 150 -4.44 0.94 -7.78
C ILE A 150 -4.41 2.42 -7.39
N LEU A 151 -5.56 3.08 -7.38
CA LEU A 151 -5.68 4.48 -6.94
C LEU A 151 -5.31 4.67 -5.47
N GLY A 152 -5.55 3.67 -4.61
CA GLY A 152 -5.06 3.66 -3.23
C GLY A 152 -3.55 3.94 -3.14
N PRO A 153 -2.69 3.03 -3.63
CA PRO A 153 -1.25 3.25 -3.73
C PRO A 153 -0.87 4.57 -4.39
N VAL A 154 -1.54 4.99 -5.48
CA VAL A 154 -1.26 6.30 -6.14
C VAL A 154 -1.43 7.46 -5.16
N PHE A 155 -2.56 7.54 -4.47
CA PHE A 155 -2.86 8.61 -3.51
C PHE A 155 -1.85 8.64 -2.37
N TYR A 156 -1.57 7.48 -1.76
CA TYR A 156 -0.61 7.38 -0.67
C TYR A 156 0.80 7.77 -1.11
N ASN A 157 1.24 7.36 -2.30
CA ASN A 157 2.56 7.72 -2.82
C ASN A 157 2.64 9.22 -3.13
N ALA A 158 1.59 9.82 -3.70
CA ALA A 158 1.53 11.26 -3.96
C ALA A 158 1.69 12.07 -2.65
N ARG A 159 0.93 11.73 -1.60
CA ARG A 159 1.08 12.39 -0.29
C ARG A 159 2.45 12.13 0.34
N ARG A 160 2.96 10.91 0.21
CA ARG A 160 4.26 10.47 0.79
C ARG A 160 5.44 11.25 0.24
N ILE A 161 5.43 11.68 -1.02
CA ILE A 161 6.53 12.47 -1.60
C ILE A 161 6.77 13.75 -0.78
N PHE A 162 5.72 14.44 -0.35
CA PHE A 162 5.86 15.63 0.49
C PHE A 162 6.52 15.31 1.84
N ALA A 163 6.05 14.25 2.51
CA ALA A 163 6.66 13.78 3.77
C ALA A 163 8.14 13.42 3.60
N LEU A 164 8.51 12.78 2.49
CA LEU A 164 9.90 12.44 2.18
C LEU A 164 10.76 13.66 1.90
N LEU A 165 10.24 14.64 1.16
CA LEU A 165 10.96 15.89 0.89
C LEU A 165 11.17 16.68 2.18
N ASP A 166 10.18 16.73 3.06
CA ASP A 166 10.32 17.40 4.36
C ASP A 166 11.30 16.65 5.27
N TRP A 167 11.32 15.32 5.21
CA TRP A 167 12.35 14.52 5.89
C TRP A 167 13.75 14.85 5.37
N VAL A 168 13.96 14.84 4.05
CA VAL A 168 15.26 15.22 3.45
C VAL A 168 15.65 16.63 3.88
N LYS A 169 14.74 17.62 3.81
CA LYS A 169 15.05 18.98 4.26
C LYS A 169 15.52 18.99 5.73
N ALA A 170 14.85 18.25 6.61
CA ALA A 170 15.22 18.17 8.03
C ALA A 170 16.60 17.52 8.24
N GLU A 171 16.95 16.47 7.48
CA GLU A 171 18.27 15.81 7.57
C GLU A 171 19.44 16.68 7.06
N PHE A 172 19.16 17.58 6.13
CA PHE A 172 20.18 18.46 5.53
C PHE A 172 20.25 19.85 6.19
N SER A 173 19.20 20.29 6.88
CA SER A 173 19.22 21.55 7.63
C SER A 173 20.01 21.44 8.94
N ASP A 174 19.98 20.26 9.58
CA ASP A 174 20.76 20.02 10.80
C ASP A 174 22.20 19.64 10.47
N THR A 175 23.15 20.27 11.18
CA THR A 175 24.59 19.95 11.10
C THR A 175 25.06 19.11 12.29
N GLN A 176 24.27 19.02 13.36
CA GLN A 176 24.55 18.22 14.54
C GLN A 176 23.30 17.47 14.97
N ARG A 177 23.46 16.21 15.41
CA ARG A 177 22.36 15.40 15.93
C ARG A 177 22.79 14.53 17.11
N PRO A 178 21.88 14.27 18.05
CA PRO A 178 22.07 13.20 19.03
C PRO A 178 22.40 11.88 18.31
N GLY A 179 23.44 11.19 18.76
CA GLY A 179 23.99 9.99 18.10
C GLY A 179 25.17 10.24 17.14
N GLY A 180 25.59 11.49 16.97
CA GLY A 180 26.83 11.84 16.28
C GLY A 180 26.79 11.67 14.75
N PRO A 181 27.96 11.70 14.09
CA PRO A 181 28.06 11.74 12.62
C PRO A 181 27.40 10.55 11.92
N VAL A 182 27.51 9.35 12.49
CA VAL A 182 26.94 8.12 11.90
C VAL A 182 25.43 8.26 11.72
N ARG A 183 24.74 8.82 12.71
CA ARG A 183 23.29 8.99 12.64
C ARG A 183 22.89 10.11 11.68
N LEU A 184 23.66 11.20 11.65
CA LEU A 184 23.47 12.29 10.69
C LEU A 184 23.57 11.81 9.24
N TYR A 185 24.66 11.12 8.89
CA TYR A 185 24.86 10.59 7.54
C TYR A 185 23.89 9.46 7.22
N GLY A 186 23.61 8.58 8.20
CA GLY A 186 22.63 7.51 8.06
C GLY A 186 21.24 8.06 7.74
N GLY A 187 20.78 9.08 8.46
CA GLY A 187 19.50 9.73 8.20
C GLY A 187 19.41 10.34 6.80
N ARG A 188 20.44 11.08 6.38
CA ARG A 188 20.54 11.65 5.02
C ARG A 188 20.43 10.58 3.94
N VAL A 189 21.21 9.50 4.07
CA VAL A 189 21.18 8.39 3.10
C VAL A 189 19.80 7.73 3.06
N ILE A 190 19.23 7.38 4.22
CA ILE A 190 17.93 6.70 4.29
C ILE A 190 16.83 7.58 3.70
N ALA A 191 16.82 8.88 4.02
CA ALA A 191 15.84 9.84 3.50
C ALA A 191 15.95 10.02 1.98
N SER A 192 17.17 10.21 1.46
CA SER A 192 17.40 10.36 0.03
C SER A 192 17.04 9.11 -0.77
N VAL A 193 17.46 7.92 -0.31
CA VAL A 193 17.14 6.65 -0.98
C VAL A 193 15.63 6.39 -0.99
N ASN A 194 14.95 6.64 0.12
CA ASN A 194 13.49 6.53 0.17
C ASN A 194 12.82 7.51 -0.82
N THR A 195 13.29 8.76 -0.86
CA THR A 195 12.77 9.77 -1.79
C THR A 195 12.85 9.29 -3.24
N VAL A 196 14.04 8.86 -3.69
CA VAL A 196 14.24 8.38 -5.06
C VAL A 196 13.37 7.15 -5.35
N MET A 197 13.33 6.19 -4.43
CA MET A 197 12.56 4.96 -4.60
C MET A 197 11.07 5.24 -4.74
N TRP A 198 10.49 6.05 -3.86
CA TRP A 198 9.05 6.33 -3.90
C TRP A 198 8.67 7.28 -5.03
N PHE A 199 9.58 8.16 -5.45
CA PHE A 199 9.41 8.96 -6.66
C PHE A 199 9.35 8.06 -7.91
N TYR A 200 10.30 7.13 -8.05
CA TYR A 200 10.26 6.14 -9.13
C TYR A 200 9.01 5.26 -9.06
N ASN A 201 8.59 4.85 -7.86
CA ASN A 201 7.38 4.06 -7.70
C ASN A 201 6.13 4.81 -8.19
N LEU A 202 6.02 6.11 -7.90
CA LEU A 202 4.88 6.91 -8.37
C LEU A 202 4.96 7.20 -9.87
N PHE A 203 6.04 7.81 -10.33
CA PHE A 203 6.16 8.36 -11.68
C PHE A 203 6.68 7.38 -12.72
N GLY A 204 7.35 6.30 -12.30
CA GLY A 204 7.86 5.25 -13.19
C GLY A 204 6.95 4.03 -13.29
N LEU A 205 6.15 3.74 -12.26
CA LEU A 205 5.32 2.52 -12.21
C LEU A 205 3.83 2.81 -12.04
N LEU A 206 3.43 3.48 -10.95
CA LEU A 206 2.02 3.61 -10.59
C LEU A 206 1.24 4.44 -11.62
N LEU A 207 1.71 5.65 -11.94
CA LEU A 207 1.05 6.55 -12.88
C LEU A 207 1.16 6.10 -14.34
N PRO A 208 2.33 5.74 -14.89
CA PRO A 208 2.44 5.44 -16.32
C PRO A 208 2.04 4.01 -16.70
N VAL A 209 2.16 3.04 -15.78
CA VAL A 209 1.98 1.61 -16.12
C VAL A 209 0.75 1.03 -15.45
N PHE A 210 0.67 1.10 -14.11
CA PHE A 210 -0.38 0.37 -13.38
C PHE A 210 -1.75 1.03 -13.49
N LEU A 211 -1.82 2.36 -13.40
CA LEU A 211 -3.08 3.08 -13.49
C LEU A 211 -3.75 2.93 -14.86
N PRO A 212 -3.09 3.20 -16.00
CA PRO A 212 -3.68 3.02 -17.33
C PRO A 212 -4.12 1.58 -17.57
N ARG A 213 -3.27 0.61 -17.22
CA ARG A 213 -3.58 -0.81 -17.35
C ARG A 213 -4.77 -1.25 -16.51
N SER A 214 -4.95 -0.67 -15.32
CA SER A 214 -6.12 -0.95 -14.49
C SER A 214 -7.41 -0.43 -15.11
N CYS A 215 -7.37 0.75 -15.73
CA CYS A 215 -8.50 1.33 -16.44
C CYS A 215 -8.84 0.52 -17.70
N GLU A 216 -7.83 0.13 -18.48
CA GLU A 216 -8.00 -0.72 -19.67
C GLU A 216 -8.73 -2.02 -19.32
N ILE A 217 -8.27 -2.75 -18.28
CA ILE A 217 -8.93 -3.98 -17.81
C ILE A 217 -10.40 -3.72 -17.41
N TYR A 218 -10.67 -2.58 -16.77
CA TYR A 218 -11.99 -2.22 -16.30
C TYR A 218 -12.96 -1.84 -17.43
N PHE A 219 -12.47 -1.18 -18.49
CA PHE A 219 -13.30 -0.74 -19.61
C PHE A 219 -13.45 -1.82 -20.69
N SER A 220 -12.41 -2.57 -21.03
CA SER A 220 -12.49 -3.65 -22.03
C SER A 220 -13.37 -4.84 -21.60
N GLY A 221 -13.71 -4.94 -20.31
CA GLY A 221 -14.70 -5.91 -19.82
C GLY A 221 -16.14 -5.63 -20.29
N ASP A 222 -16.44 -4.42 -20.78
CA ASP A 222 -17.75 -4.06 -21.33
C ASP A 222 -17.88 -4.41 -22.81
N ASP A 223 -16.79 -4.27 -23.59
CA ASP A 223 -16.81 -4.50 -25.04
C ASP A 223 -17.13 -5.96 -25.40
N ASN A 224 -16.73 -6.93 -24.56
CA ASN A 224 -17.02 -8.36 -24.77
C ASN A 224 -18.48 -8.78 -24.46
N LYS A 225 -19.38 -7.84 -24.14
CA LYS A 225 -20.82 -8.10 -24.00
C LYS A 225 -21.66 -7.56 -25.16
N GLY A 226 -21.03 -6.93 -26.14
CA GLY A 226 -21.68 -6.28 -27.28
C GLY A 226 -21.69 -7.08 -28.59
N ASP A 227 -21.02 -8.23 -28.65
CA ASP A 227 -21.03 -9.19 -29.76
C ASP A 227 -21.74 -10.49 -29.36
#